data_AF-A0AAV5B0E7-F1
#
_entry.id   AF-A0AAV5B0E7-F1
#
_cell.length_a   1.000
_cell.length_b   1.000
_cell.length_c   1.000
_cell.angle_alpha   90.00
_cell.angle_beta   90.00
_cell.angle_gamma   90.00
#
_symmetry.space_group_name_H-M   'P 1'
#
loop_
_entity.id
_entity.type
_entity.pdbx_description
1 polymer ?
#
loop_
_entity_poly.entity_id
_entity_poly.type
_entity_poly.pdbx_seq_one_letter_code
_entity_poly.pdbx_strand_id
1 'polypeptide(L)'
;MSNNTKRWQNIDFEKLVGLLLPTFLRKRKMLAWLRMWVAPLKSLHYDFFQKRNALNGDLYRLAHNGQVCYLRKMLNDNFDPEKRRIRILDGNKFRRKYIYTRGENKPIYLGKMYLRGRSDYADTGVDFIVEIPKEVSELHRTEQNGAERFYAIEAYVDFYRLAGKRYKIVSN
;
A
#
# COMPACT_ATOMS: atom_id res chain seq x y z
N MET A 1 4.16 -17.43 28.44
CA MET A 1 5.49 -16.84 28.72
C MET A 1 5.54 -15.45 28.09
N SER A 2 5.48 -14.40 28.92
CA SER A 2 5.58 -13.00 28.46
C SER A 2 7.05 -12.71 28.18
N ASN A 3 7.42 -12.57 26.91
CA ASN A 3 8.77 -12.17 26.52
C ASN A 3 8.99 -10.72 26.96
N ASN A 4 9.71 -10.54 28.07
CA ASN A 4 10.20 -9.25 28.54
C ASN A 4 11.37 -8.79 27.64
N THR A 5 11.10 -8.62 26.35
CA THR A 5 12.03 -7.97 25.42
C THR A 5 12.13 -6.51 25.82
N LYS A 6 13.22 -6.14 26.49
CA LYS A 6 13.62 -4.77 26.75
C LYS A 6 13.84 -4.07 25.40
N ARG A 7 12.76 -3.52 24.83
CA ARG A 7 12.83 -2.76 23.58
C ARG A 7 13.61 -1.48 23.89
N TRP A 8 14.81 -1.36 23.31
CA TRP A 8 15.67 -0.16 23.43
C TRP A 8 14.95 1.16 23.09
N GLN A 9 13.81 1.06 22.42
CA GLN A 9 12.93 2.17 22.04
C GLN A 9 12.07 2.70 23.20
N ASN A 10 11.89 1.98 24.31
CA ASN A 10 11.09 2.46 25.43
C ASN A 10 12.00 3.23 26.40
N ILE A 11 12.25 4.50 26.09
CA ILE A 11 13.15 5.37 26.85
C ILE A 11 12.32 6.35 27.68
N ASP A 12 12.47 6.27 29.00
CA ASP A 12 11.97 7.29 29.90
C ASP A 12 13.02 8.41 30.03
N PHE A 13 12.81 9.49 29.28
CA PHE A 13 13.71 10.65 29.26
C PHE A 13 13.76 11.38 30.60
N GLU A 14 12.70 11.36 31.42
CA GLU A 14 12.72 12.03 32.72
C GLU A 14 13.63 11.29 33.70
N LYS A 15 13.56 9.95 33.67
CA LYS A 15 14.46 9.10 34.44
C LYS A 15 15.90 9.22 33.95
N LEU A 16 16.12 9.31 32.64
CA LEU A 16 17.43 9.48 32.03
C LEU A 16 18.12 10.79 32.47
N VAL A 17 17.39 11.91 32.44
CA VAL A 17 17.90 13.22 32.90
C VAL A 17 18.31 13.16 34.36
N GLY A 18 17.49 12.51 35.21
CA GLY A 18 17.82 12.32 36.62
C GLY A 18 19.07 11.48 36.85
N LEU A 19 19.26 10.42 36.06
CA LEU A 19 20.41 9.52 36.15
C LEU A 19 21.72 10.16 35.68
N LEU A 20 21.67 10.97 34.62
CA LEU A 20 22.83 11.67 34.08
C LEU A 20 23.26 12.88 34.92
N LEU A 21 22.34 13.43 35.72
CA LEU A 21 22.65 14.49 36.68
C LEU A 21 23.47 13.95 37.87
N PRO A 22 24.66 14.54 38.15
CA PRO A 22 25.39 14.30 39.38
C PRO A 22 24.51 14.58 40.61
N THR A 23 24.68 13.79 41.67
CA THR A 23 23.83 13.82 42.87
C THR A 23 23.72 15.21 43.49
N PHE A 24 24.82 15.98 43.53
CA PHE A 24 24.87 17.33 44.09
C PHE A 24 24.06 18.38 43.30
N LEU A 25 23.83 18.14 42.00
CA LEU A 25 23.06 19.02 41.10
C LEU A 25 21.60 18.60 40.95
N ARG A 26 21.19 17.48 41.56
CA ARG A 26 19.82 16.92 41.48
C ARG A 26 18.83 17.67 42.39
N LYS A 27 18.87 19.01 42.39
CA LYS A 27 17.94 19.87 43.11
C LYS A 27 16.67 20.10 42.29
N ARG A 28 15.53 20.35 42.96
CA ARG A 28 14.20 20.51 42.32
C ARG A 28 14.19 21.53 41.19
N LYS A 29 14.83 22.69 41.37
CA LYS A 29 14.89 23.76 40.35
C LYS A 29 15.68 23.35 39.11
N MET A 30 16.85 22.74 39.28
CA MET A 30 17.71 22.29 38.17
C MET A 30 17.03 21.19 37.35
N LEU A 31 16.38 20.24 38.01
CA LEU A 31 15.59 19.20 37.35
C LEU A 31 14.42 19.77 36.55
N ALA A 32 13.67 20.73 37.10
CA ALA A 32 12.57 21.37 36.39
C ALA A 32 13.06 22.12 35.14
N TRP A 33 14.19 22.81 35.24
CA TRP A 33 14.81 23.49 34.11
C TRP A 33 15.23 22.51 33.01
N LEU A 34 15.92 21.42 33.36
CA LEU A 34 16.31 20.40 32.37
C LEU A 34 15.12 19.67 31.75
N ARG A 35 14.04 19.43 32.52
CA ARG A 35 12.80 18.84 31.99
C ARG A 35 12.16 19.71 30.92
N MET A 36 12.21 21.04 31.06
CA MET A 36 11.75 21.97 30.03
C MET A 36 12.51 21.80 28.71
N TRP A 37 13.83 21.66 28.76
CA TRP A 37 14.65 21.42 27.56
C TRP A 37 14.40 20.07 26.92
N VAL A 38 14.07 19.06 27.73
CA VAL A 38 13.85 17.68 27.27
C VAL A 38 12.41 17.43 26.83
N ALA A 39 11.46 18.32 27.17
CA ALA A 39 10.07 18.24 26.72
C ALA A 39 9.89 18.09 25.20
N PRO A 40 10.52 18.90 24.32
CA PRO A 40 10.38 18.72 22.87
C PRO A 40 10.98 17.38 22.40
N LEU A 41 12.07 16.92 23.01
CA LEU A 41 12.67 15.62 22.70
C LEU A 41 11.76 14.46 23.11
N LYS A 42 11.10 14.57 24.27
CA LYS A 42 10.09 13.61 24.73
C LYS A 42 8.91 13.54 23.76
N SER A 43 8.42 14.70 23.30
CA SER A 43 7.36 14.77 22.29
C SER A 43 7.78 14.08 20.99
N LEU A 44 8.96 14.40 20.47
CA LEU A 44 9.48 13.79 19.25
C LEU A 44 9.65 12.27 19.37
N HIS A 45 10.14 11.80 20.53
CA HIS A 45 10.27 10.38 20.79
C HIS A 45 8.92 9.68 20.88
N TYR A 46 7.93 10.32 21.51
CA TYR A 46 6.56 9.82 21.54
C TYR A 46 5.99 9.72 20.13
N ASP A 47 6.13 10.75 19.30
CA ASP A 47 5.65 10.72 17.91
C ASP A 47 6.34 9.62 17.09
N PHE A 48 7.65 9.44 17.26
CA PHE A 48 8.39 8.35 16.66
C PHE A 48 7.88 6.98 17.13
N PHE A 49 7.67 6.82 18.43
CA PHE A 49 7.19 5.57 19.02
C PHE A 49 5.78 5.24 18.54
N GLN A 50 4.90 6.24 18.39
CA GLN A 50 3.54 6.08 17.88
C GLN A 50 3.53 5.69 16.40
N LYS A 51 4.37 6.34 15.58
CA LYS A 51 4.58 5.96 14.17
C LYS A 51 5.07 4.51 14.06
N ARG A 52 6.04 4.13 14.89
CA ARG A 52 6.61 2.79 14.89
C ARG A 52 5.64 1.72 15.42
N ASN A 53 5.10 1.82 16.62
CA ASN A 53 4.45 0.68 17.32
C ASN A 53 3.00 0.40 16.90
N ALA A 54 2.68 0.57 15.62
CA ALA A 54 1.41 0.21 15.00
C ALA A 54 0.25 1.22 15.11
N LEU A 55 0.37 2.34 15.83
CA LEU A 55 -0.75 3.30 15.89
C LEU A 55 -1.04 3.98 14.53
N ASN A 56 -0.01 4.16 13.70
CA ASN A 56 -0.14 4.77 12.37
C ASN A 56 0.03 3.77 11.20
N GLY A 57 0.14 2.47 11.48
CA GLY A 57 0.29 1.46 10.43
C GLY A 57 1.61 1.47 9.64
N ASP A 58 2.62 2.28 10.02
CA ASP A 58 3.89 2.35 9.27
C ASP A 58 4.65 1.01 9.28
N LEU A 59 4.69 0.30 10.40
CA LEU A 59 5.27 -1.06 10.41
C LEU A 59 4.47 -2.04 9.56
N TYR A 60 3.14 -1.90 9.50
CA TYR A 60 2.31 -2.70 8.61
C TYR A 60 2.69 -2.40 7.16
N ARG A 61 2.80 -1.12 6.78
CA ARG A 61 3.24 -0.67 5.45
C ARG A 61 4.64 -1.17 5.10
N LEU A 62 5.59 -1.11 6.03
CA LEU A 62 6.97 -1.57 5.84
C LEU A 62 7.08 -3.10 5.73
N ALA A 63 6.20 -3.83 6.40
CA ALA A 63 6.18 -5.30 6.36
C ALA A 63 5.50 -5.86 5.10
N HIS A 64 4.62 -5.07 4.46
CA HIS A 64 3.92 -5.46 3.23
C HIS A 64 4.66 -4.87 2.03
N ASN A 65 5.26 -5.73 1.21
CA ASN A 65 5.90 -5.33 -0.03
C ASN A 65 4.93 -5.53 -1.23
N GLY A 66 5.39 -5.21 -2.44
CA GLY A 66 4.62 -5.40 -3.68
C GLY A 66 4.39 -6.85 -4.11
N GLN A 67 4.68 -7.86 -3.27
CA GLN A 67 4.36 -9.24 -3.57
C GLN A 67 2.84 -9.47 -3.55
N VAL A 68 2.38 -10.33 -4.46
CA VAL A 68 0.97 -10.64 -4.68
C VAL A 68 0.24 -11.04 -3.39
N CYS A 69 0.86 -11.86 -2.53
CA CYS A 69 0.24 -12.29 -1.28
C CYS A 69 -0.04 -11.13 -0.32
N TYR A 70 0.89 -10.20 -0.18
CA TYR A 70 0.76 -9.06 0.72
C TYR A 70 -0.19 -8.00 0.15
N LEU A 71 -0.09 -7.70 -1.15
CA LEU A 71 -1.01 -6.78 -1.81
C LEU A 71 -2.45 -7.30 -1.73
N ARG A 72 -2.67 -8.60 -2.00
CA ARG A 72 -3.99 -9.23 -1.87
C ARG A 72 -4.49 -9.18 -0.43
N LYS A 73 -3.62 -9.48 0.54
CA LYS A 73 -3.98 -9.43 1.96
C LYS A 73 -4.44 -8.03 2.36
N MET A 74 -3.65 -7.02 2.03
CA MET A 74 -3.94 -5.63 2.37
C MET A 74 -5.24 -5.14 1.73
N LEU A 75 -5.48 -5.46 0.45
CA LEU A 75 -6.74 -5.11 -0.21
C LEU A 75 -7.95 -5.75 0.48
N ASN A 76 -7.86 -7.03 0.84
CA ASN A 76 -8.93 -7.71 1.56
C ASN A 76 -9.11 -7.14 2.97
N ASP A 77 -8.03 -6.85 3.70
CA ASP A 77 -8.10 -6.29 5.06
C ASP A 77 -8.80 -4.92 5.08
N ASN A 78 -8.68 -4.11 4.01
CA ASN A 78 -9.28 -2.78 3.93
C ASN A 78 -10.66 -2.75 3.27
N PHE A 79 -10.92 -3.57 2.25
CA PHE A 79 -12.10 -3.46 1.38
C PHE A 79 -13.05 -4.66 1.42
N ASP A 80 -12.59 -5.85 1.80
CA ASP A 80 -13.44 -7.05 1.96
C ASP A 80 -13.00 -7.87 3.19
N PRO A 81 -13.08 -7.31 4.41
CA PRO A 81 -12.47 -7.93 5.59
C PRO A 81 -13.16 -9.25 5.98
N GLU A 82 -14.46 -9.36 5.72
CA GLU A 82 -15.27 -10.53 6.09
C GLU A 82 -15.10 -11.69 5.11
N LYS A 83 -15.37 -11.46 3.82
CA LYS A 83 -15.44 -12.54 2.82
C LYS A 83 -14.12 -12.71 2.06
N ARG A 84 -13.25 -11.70 2.06
CA ARG A 84 -11.88 -11.73 1.50
C ARG A 84 -11.79 -12.23 0.05
N ARG A 85 -12.68 -11.75 -0.81
CA ARG A 85 -12.86 -12.26 -2.19
C ARG A 85 -12.00 -11.56 -3.23
N ILE A 86 -11.23 -10.53 -2.85
CA ILE A 86 -10.37 -9.79 -3.79
C ILE A 86 -9.21 -10.69 -4.23
N ARG A 87 -9.01 -10.80 -5.54
CA ARG A 87 -7.97 -11.62 -6.17
C ARG A 87 -7.05 -10.78 -7.04
N ILE A 88 -5.81 -11.23 -7.16
CA ILE A 88 -4.83 -10.66 -8.07
C ILE A 88 -4.51 -11.75 -9.07
N LEU A 89 -4.81 -11.47 -10.33
CA LEU A 89 -4.58 -12.36 -11.47
C LEU A 89 -3.44 -11.82 -12.32
N ASP A 90 -2.82 -12.70 -13.10
CA ASP A 90 -1.84 -12.27 -14.08
C ASP A 90 -2.50 -11.49 -15.23
N GLY A 91 -1.74 -10.57 -15.80
CA GLY A 91 -2.16 -9.79 -16.94
C GLY A 91 -2.44 -10.63 -18.18
N ASN A 92 -3.48 -10.25 -18.92
CA ASN A 92 -3.79 -10.84 -20.21
C ASN A 92 -2.67 -10.59 -21.22
N LYS A 93 -2.23 -11.64 -21.93
CA LYS A 93 -1.17 -11.56 -22.96
C LYS A 93 -1.68 -12.05 -24.32
N PHE A 94 -2.82 -11.53 -24.77
CA PHE A 94 -3.33 -11.90 -26.09
C PHE A 94 -2.42 -11.38 -27.21
N ARG A 95 -2.24 -12.16 -28.26
CA ARG A 95 -1.49 -11.73 -29.45
C ARG A 95 -2.37 -10.86 -30.33
N ARG A 96 -1.80 -9.76 -30.84
CA ARG A 96 -2.48 -8.90 -31.81
C ARG A 96 -2.56 -9.62 -33.15
N LYS A 97 -3.73 -9.57 -33.77
CA LYS A 97 -3.91 -9.93 -35.18
C LYS A 97 -4.05 -8.64 -35.97
N TYR A 98 -3.14 -8.42 -36.89
CA TYR A 98 -3.15 -7.25 -37.76
C TYR A 98 -3.94 -7.57 -39.04
N ILE A 99 -4.70 -6.59 -39.51
CA ILE A 99 -5.34 -6.63 -40.82
C ILE A 99 -4.45 -5.81 -41.74
N TYR A 100 -3.98 -6.42 -42.82
CA TYR A 100 -3.06 -5.77 -43.76
C TYR A 100 -3.84 -4.97 -44.82
N THR A 101 -3.22 -3.91 -45.29
CA THR A 101 -3.72 -3.09 -46.38
C THR A 101 -3.57 -3.80 -47.72
N ARG A 102 -4.34 -3.37 -48.75
CA ARG A 102 -4.29 -3.97 -50.09
C ARG A 102 -2.88 -3.88 -50.72
N GLY A 103 -2.14 -2.81 -50.44
CA GLY A 103 -0.78 -2.61 -50.97
C GLY A 103 0.25 -3.60 -50.41
N GLU A 104 0.00 -4.17 -49.23
CA GLU A 104 0.89 -5.16 -48.61
C GLU A 104 0.68 -6.58 -49.17
N ASN A 105 -0.34 -6.79 -50.01
CA ASN A 105 -0.71 -8.03 -50.71
C ASN A 105 -0.66 -9.29 -49.84
N LYS A 106 -1.14 -9.19 -48.59
CA LYS A 106 -1.22 -10.29 -47.61
C LYS A 106 -2.69 -10.56 -47.23
N PRO A 107 -3.47 -11.22 -48.11
CA PRO A 107 -4.87 -11.50 -47.83
C PRO A 107 -5.00 -12.48 -46.63
N ILE A 108 -5.78 -12.10 -45.63
CA ILE A 108 -6.09 -12.94 -44.47
C ILE A 108 -7.60 -13.23 -44.49
N TYR A 109 -7.98 -14.50 -44.36
CA TYR A 109 -9.37 -14.87 -44.12
C TYR A 109 -9.72 -14.67 -42.64
N LEU A 110 -10.54 -13.65 -42.36
CA LEU A 110 -11.02 -13.35 -41.01
C LEU A 110 -12.17 -14.31 -40.67
N GLY A 111 -11.87 -15.34 -39.88
CA GLY A 111 -12.91 -16.14 -39.22
C GLY A 111 -13.59 -15.39 -38.08
N LYS A 112 -14.15 -16.10 -37.09
CA LYS A 112 -14.65 -15.48 -35.86
C LYS A 112 -13.48 -14.87 -35.06
N MET A 113 -13.49 -13.55 -34.90
CA MET A 113 -12.46 -12.80 -34.17
C MET A 113 -13.09 -11.97 -33.06
N TYR A 114 -12.50 -12.05 -31.87
CA TYR A 114 -12.91 -11.24 -30.72
C TYR A 114 -12.02 -10.02 -30.59
N LEU A 115 -12.62 -8.83 -30.68
CA LEU A 115 -11.92 -7.58 -30.41
C LEU A 115 -11.81 -7.38 -28.89
N ARG A 116 -10.61 -7.06 -28.43
CA ARG A 116 -10.32 -6.78 -27.02
C ARG A 116 -9.74 -5.38 -26.85
N GLY A 117 -9.78 -4.87 -25.63
CA GLY A 117 -9.18 -3.58 -25.30
C GLY A 117 -7.66 -3.60 -25.49
N ARG A 118 -7.07 -2.43 -25.72
CA ARG A 118 -5.61 -2.29 -25.92
C ARG A 118 -4.80 -2.88 -24.75
N SER A 119 -5.34 -2.82 -23.54
CA SER A 119 -4.77 -3.30 -22.29
C SER A 119 -4.76 -4.81 -22.10
N ASP A 120 -5.39 -5.58 -23.00
CA ASP A 120 -5.43 -7.05 -22.93
C ASP A 120 -4.38 -7.73 -23.83
N TYR A 121 -3.64 -6.97 -24.65
CA TYR A 121 -2.65 -7.51 -25.60
C TYR A 121 -1.22 -7.48 -25.06
N ALA A 122 -0.39 -8.46 -25.40
CA ALA A 122 0.96 -8.63 -24.83
C ALA A 122 1.84 -7.36 -24.79
N ASP A 123 1.91 -6.55 -25.86
CA ASP A 123 2.84 -5.39 -25.88
C ASP A 123 2.35 -4.20 -25.03
N THR A 124 1.03 -4.01 -24.93
CA THR A 124 0.42 -2.91 -24.15
C THR A 124 -0.37 -3.42 -22.95
N GLY A 125 -0.15 -4.68 -22.63
CA GLY A 125 -0.90 -5.43 -21.64
C GLY A 125 -0.56 -4.97 -20.25
N VAL A 126 -1.56 -4.98 -19.37
CA VAL A 126 -1.29 -4.82 -17.94
C VAL A 126 -0.47 -6.00 -17.42
N ASP A 127 0.36 -5.79 -16.40
CA ASP A 127 1.16 -6.85 -15.77
C ASP A 127 0.28 -7.76 -14.90
N PHE A 128 -0.70 -7.18 -14.21
CA PHE A 128 -1.63 -7.90 -13.34
C PHE A 128 -3.03 -7.25 -13.34
N ILE A 129 -4.03 -8.03 -12.93
CA ILE A 129 -5.43 -7.63 -12.84
C ILE A 129 -5.88 -7.79 -11.40
N VAL A 130 -6.49 -6.75 -10.84
CA VAL A 130 -7.13 -6.79 -9.53
C VAL A 130 -8.62 -7.07 -9.75
N GLU A 131 -9.04 -8.27 -9.37
CA GLU A 131 -10.42 -8.73 -9.46
C GLU A 131 -11.13 -8.45 -8.13
N ILE A 132 -12.22 -7.69 -8.20
CA ILE A 132 -12.97 -7.18 -7.04
C ILE A 132 -14.42 -7.64 -7.17
N PRO A 133 -15.06 -8.10 -6.09
CA PRO A 133 -16.48 -8.45 -6.13
C PRO A 133 -17.34 -7.21 -6.40
N LYS A 134 -18.46 -7.39 -7.12
CA LYS A 134 -19.42 -6.30 -7.41
C LYS A 134 -19.81 -5.45 -6.20
N GLU A 135 -20.09 -6.10 -5.07
CA GLU A 135 -20.45 -5.45 -3.80
C GLU A 135 -19.43 -4.38 -3.38
N VAL A 136 -18.13 -4.69 -3.49
CA VAL A 136 -17.05 -3.76 -3.13
C VAL A 136 -16.86 -2.72 -4.22
N SER A 137 -17.03 -3.10 -5.49
CA SER A 137 -16.95 -2.14 -6.59
C SER A 137 -18.04 -1.07 -6.49
N GLU A 138 -19.27 -1.42 -6.11
CA GLU A 138 -20.37 -0.46 -5.98
C GLU A 138 -20.17 0.51 -4.82
N LEU A 139 -19.65 0.03 -3.68
CA LEU A 139 -19.37 0.86 -2.51
C LEU A 139 -18.26 1.89 -2.74
N HIS A 140 -17.26 1.55 -3.55
CA HIS A 140 -16.08 2.39 -3.77
C HIS A 140 -16.02 2.99 -5.18
N ARG A 141 -17.09 2.84 -5.98
CA ARG A 141 -17.23 3.47 -7.29
C ARG A 141 -17.36 4.97 -7.10
N THR A 142 -16.43 5.71 -7.69
CA THR A 142 -16.53 7.16 -7.84
C THR A 142 -16.74 7.49 -9.30
N GLU A 143 -17.79 8.24 -9.61
CA GLU A 143 -18.00 8.76 -10.96
C GLU A 143 -17.23 10.07 -11.14
N GLN A 144 -16.31 10.10 -12.11
CA GLN A 144 -15.72 11.34 -12.58
C GLN A 144 -15.59 11.33 -14.10
N ASN A 145 -16.00 12.43 -14.74
CA ASN A 145 -15.87 12.66 -16.18
C ASN A 145 -16.42 11.51 -17.06
N GLY A 146 -17.53 10.89 -16.65
CA GLY A 146 -18.16 9.79 -17.39
C GLY A 146 -17.40 8.47 -17.35
N ALA A 147 -16.37 8.34 -16.50
CA ALA A 147 -15.64 7.10 -16.26
C ALA A 147 -15.76 6.67 -14.79
N GLU A 148 -15.98 5.37 -14.59
CA GLU A 148 -15.94 4.75 -13.26
C GLU A 148 -14.48 4.64 -12.79
N ARG A 149 -14.16 5.26 -11.64
CA ARG A 149 -12.86 5.13 -10.99
C ARG A 149 -12.96 4.60 -9.57
N PHE A 150 -11.87 3.98 -9.11
CA PHE A 150 -11.77 3.36 -7.80
C PHE A 150 -10.64 4.01 -7.00
N TYR A 151 -10.72 5.33 -6.75
CA TYR A 151 -9.62 6.13 -6.20
C TYR A 151 -8.96 5.54 -4.94
N ALA A 152 -9.76 5.05 -4.00
CA ALA A 152 -9.22 4.45 -2.78
C ALA A 152 -8.38 3.20 -3.11
N ILE A 153 -8.92 2.30 -3.91
CA ILE A 153 -8.25 1.05 -4.29
C ILE A 153 -7.01 1.36 -5.15
N GLU A 154 -7.12 2.28 -6.10
CA GLU A 154 -6.01 2.74 -6.94
C GLU A 154 -4.87 3.29 -6.10
N ALA A 155 -5.16 4.15 -5.11
CA ALA A 155 -4.15 4.70 -4.21
C ALA A 155 -3.43 3.61 -3.40
N TYR A 156 -4.16 2.60 -2.92
CA TYR A 156 -3.56 1.46 -2.23
C TYR A 156 -2.72 0.60 -3.17
N VAL A 157 -3.18 0.32 -4.39
CA VAL A 157 -2.39 -0.44 -5.36
C VAL A 157 -1.13 0.34 -5.75
N ASP A 158 -1.23 1.65 -6.00
CA ASP A 158 -0.10 2.50 -6.37
C ASP A 158 0.95 2.62 -5.27
N PHE A 159 0.54 2.61 -3.99
CA PHE A 159 1.47 2.70 -2.87
C PHE A 159 2.37 1.46 -2.75
N TYR A 160 1.84 0.26 -2.99
CA TYR A 160 2.59 -1.00 -2.78
C TYR A 160 3.12 -1.63 -4.07
N ARG A 161 2.55 -1.29 -5.23
CA ARG A 161 3.00 -1.81 -6.53
C ARG A 161 4.46 -1.42 -6.78
N LEU A 162 5.22 -2.35 -7.36
CA LEU A 162 6.57 -2.05 -7.84
C LEU A 162 6.49 -1.00 -8.97
N ALA A 163 7.32 0.04 -8.89
CA ALA A 163 7.37 1.10 -9.89
C ALA A 163 7.51 0.52 -11.32
N GLY A 164 6.73 1.05 -12.25
CA GLY A 164 6.73 0.64 -13.66
C GLY A 164 5.82 -0.54 -14.02
N LYS A 165 5.27 -1.27 -13.04
CA LYS A 165 4.23 -2.28 -13.31
C LYS A 165 2.93 -1.62 -13.72
N ARG A 166 2.13 -2.22 -14.60
CA ARG A 166 0.80 -1.74 -15.04
C ARG A 166 -0.29 -2.64 -14.47
N TYR A 167 -1.43 -2.08 -14.08
CA TYR A 167 -2.57 -2.87 -13.59
C TYR A 167 -3.89 -2.43 -14.20
N LYS A 168 -4.89 -3.30 -14.08
CA LYS A 168 -6.29 -3.03 -14.39
C LYS A 168 -7.15 -3.55 -13.24
N ILE A 169 -8.18 -2.80 -12.88
CA ILE A 169 -9.19 -3.24 -11.93
C ILE A 169 -10.39 -3.76 -12.73
N VAL A 170 -10.91 -4.92 -12.35
CA VAL A 170 -12.08 -5.56 -12.97
C VAL A 170 -13.05 -5.97 -11.88
N SER A 171 -14.33 -5.66 -12.09
CA SER A 171 -15.43 -6.13 -11.25
C SER A 171 -15.97 -7.46 -11.77
N ASN A 172 -16.17 -8.44 -10.89
CA ASN A 172 -16.76 -9.75 -11.19
C ASN A 172 -18.08 -9.95 -10.41
#